data_AF-Q8SV27-F1
#
_entry.id   AF-Q8SV27-F1
#
_cell.length_a   1.000
_cell.length_b   1.000
_cell.length_c   1.000
_cell.angle_alpha   90.00
_cell.angle_beta   90.00
_cell.angle_gamma   90.00
#
_symmetry.space_group_name_H-M   'P 1'
#
loop_
_entity.id
_entity.type
_entity.pdbx_description
1 polymer ?
#
loop_
_entity_poly.entity_id
_entity_poly.type
_entity_poly.pdbx_seq_one_letter_code
_entity_poly.pdbx_strand_id
1 'polypeptide(L)'
;MMEDKQEKVLGAVNAVEAKTMDTIDNVEKSSLGSSIPLEVNLPLHEMTKYLMFFTMFESIPVYLISCEGNKNEFLHWISRGTSLIFLITAIVAGLLDLVTFYGKMSSLYKFVILTTGVRAIAAFLVVVFSNISSMYVVILAILYFLRIATFDGLFLYYFAILLRRIESDDYDNNGRRLKAKELKGEKV
;
A
#
# COMPACT_ATOMS: atom_id res chain seq x y z
N MET A 1 -24.72 -12.29 -20.39
CA MET A 1 -23.43 -11.72 -20.85
C MET A 1 -22.67 -10.91 -19.79
N MET A 2 -23.33 -10.27 -18.81
CA MET A 2 -22.65 -9.68 -17.64
C MET A 2 -22.31 -10.73 -16.56
N GLU A 3 -23.18 -11.72 -16.35
CA GLU A 3 -22.97 -12.82 -15.38
C GLU A 3 -21.70 -13.65 -15.69
N ASP A 4 -21.49 -14.05 -16.96
CA ASP A 4 -20.27 -14.77 -17.39
C ASP A 4 -18.95 -14.01 -17.11
N LYS A 5 -18.99 -12.67 -17.12
CA LYS A 5 -17.80 -11.85 -16.83
C LYS A 5 -17.57 -11.75 -15.33
N GLN A 6 -18.62 -11.61 -14.52
CA GLN A 6 -18.50 -11.63 -13.06
C GLN A 6 -18.02 -12.99 -12.55
N GLU A 7 -18.53 -14.09 -13.11
CA GLU A 7 -18.17 -15.45 -12.70
C GLU A 7 -16.71 -15.78 -13.04
N LYS A 8 -16.21 -15.33 -14.20
CA LYS A 8 -14.78 -15.44 -14.55
C LYS A 8 -13.86 -14.60 -13.66
N VAL A 9 -14.30 -13.41 -13.25
CA VAL A 9 -13.52 -12.52 -12.36
C VAL A 9 -13.51 -13.08 -10.92
N LEU A 10 -14.63 -13.65 -10.46
CA LEU A 10 -14.69 -14.37 -9.17
C LEU A 10 -13.81 -15.61 -9.17
N GLY A 11 -13.85 -16.41 -10.24
CA GLY A 11 -12.99 -17.59 -10.38
C GLY A 11 -11.50 -17.24 -10.41
N ALA A 12 -11.12 -16.18 -11.13
CA ALA A 12 -9.74 -15.70 -11.16
C ALA A 12 -9.26 -15.22 -9.79
N VAL A 13 -10.13 -14.57 -9.01
CA VAL A 13 -9.73 -14.07 -7.69
C VAL A 13 -9.68 -15.18 -6.66
N ASN A 14 -10.62 -16.13 -6.68
CA ASN A 14 -10.56 -17.30 -5.81
C ASN A 14 -9.29 -18.13 -6.10
N ALA A 15 -8.88 -18.22 -7.37
CA ALA A 15 -7.63 -18.86 -7.75
C ALA A 15 -6.39 -18.10 -7.27
N VAL A 16 -6.42 -16.75 -7.29
CA VAL A 16 -5.34 -15.92 -6.75
C VAL A 16 -5.29 -16.01 -5.21
N GLU A 17 -6.42 -16.00 -4.53
CA GLU A 17 -6.50 -16.15 -3.06
C GLU A 17 -6.02 -17.55 -2.63
N ALA A 18 -6.45 -18.61 -3.32
CA ALA A 18 -5.97 -19.97 -3.07
C ALA A 18 -4.45 -20.11 -3.32
N LYS A 19 -3.94 -19.56 -4.43
CA LYS A 19 -2.50 -19.59 -4.73
C LYS A 19 -1.68 -18.76 -3.74
N THR A 20 -2.25 -17.68 -3.21
CA THR A 20 -1.61 -16.86 -2.18
C THR A 20 -1.58 -17.62 -0.85
N MET A 21 -2.67 -18.28 -0.46
CA MET A 21 -2.72 -19.14 0.73
C MET A 21 -1.72 -20.30 0.62
N ASP A 22 -1.64 -20.97 -0.53
CA ASP A 22 -0.62 -22.01 -0.78
C ASP A 22 0.81 -21.46 -0.68
N THR A 23 1.04 -20.23 -1.15
CA THR A 23 2.36 -19.60 -1.06
C THR A 23 2.69 -19.23 0.37
N ILE A 24 1.70 -18.75 1.14
CA ILE A 24 1.85 -18.48 2.58
C ILE A 24 2.20 -19.78 3.30
N ASP A 25 1.43 -20.85 3.14
CA ASP A 25 1.69 -22.16 3.74
C ASP A 25 3.09 -22.71 3.41
N ASN A 26 3.54 -22.54 2.16
CA ASN A 26 4.87 -22.96 1.74
C ASN A 26 5.99 -22.10 2.34
N VAL A 27 5.75 -20.81 2.50
CA VAL A 27 6.67 -19.90 3.18
C VAL A 27 6.70 -20.20 4.67
N GLU A 28 5.57 -20.42 5.33
CA GLU A 28 5.47 -20.79 6.75
C GLU A 28 6.25 -22.09 7.06
N LYS A 29 6.16 -23.08 6.16
CA LYS A 29 6.87 -24.36 6.29
C LYS A 29 8.35 -24.29 5.90
N SER A 30 8.83 -23.16 5.37
CA SER A 30 10.23 -22.99 4.99
C SER A 30 11.13 -22.74 6.21
N SER A 31 12.44 -23.02 6.08
CA SER A 31 13.41 -22.77 7.16
C SER A 31 13.44 -21.30 7.61
N LEU A 32 13.17 -20.37 6.68
CA LEU A 32 13.02 -18.95 6.96
C LEU A 32 11.69 -18.64 7.65
N GLY A 33 10.57 -19.16 7.14
CA GLY A 33 9.24 -18.89 7.72
C GLY A 33 9.05 -19.45 9.12
N SER A 34 9.62 -20.62 9.42
CA SER A 34 9.57 -21.22 10.77
C SER A 34 10.26 -20.38 11.86
N SER A 35 11.14 -19.46 11.45
CA SER A 35 11.88 -18.55 12.35
C SER A 35 11.26 -17.15 12.46
N ILE A 36 10.26 -16.85 11.61
CA ILE A 36 9.51 -15.59 11.65
C ILE A 36 8.29 -15.84 12.54
N PRO A 37 8.07 -15.07 13.61
CA PRO A 37 6.85 -15.19 14.41
C PRO A 37 5.64 -14.80 13.54
N LEU A 38 4.93 -15.81 13.04
CA LEU A 38 3.79 -15.68 12.12
C LEU A 38 2.47 -15.40 12.85
N GLU A 39 2.43 -15.54 14.17
CA GLU A 39 1.27 -15.18 14.99
C GLU A 39 1.18 -13.67 15.23
N VAL A 40 1.09 -12.89 14.16
CA VAL A 40 0.47 -11.58 14.25
C VAL A 40 -1.01 -11.81 13.96
N ASN A 41 -1.79 -12.10 15.00
CA ASN A 41 -3.25 -12.24 14.91
C ASN A 41 -3.89 -10.84 14.72
N LEU A 42 -3.42 -10.10 13.71
CA LEU A 42 -3.87 -8.75 13.40
C LEU A 42 -5.01 -8.83 12.40
N PRO A 43 -6.17 -8.25 12.70
CA PRO A 43 -7.24 -8.13 11.72
C PRO A 43 -6.75 -7.40 10.46
N LEU A 44 -7.20 -7.85 9.28
CA LEU A 44 -6.86 -7.21 7.99
C LEU A 44 -7.06 -5.69 8.02
N HIS A 45 -8.15 -5.23 8.65
CA HIS A 45 -8.43 -3.81 8.86
C HIS A 45 -7.28 -3.07 9.60
N GLU A 46 -6.78 -3.63 10.70
CA GLU A 46 -5.69 -3.02 11.47
C GLU A 46 -4.36 -3.07 10.71
N MET A 47 -4.11 -4.16 9.98
CA MET A 47 -2.90 -4.29 9.17
C MET A 47 -2.88 -3.24 8.05
N THR A 48 -3.98 -3.10 7.31
CA THR A 48 -4.12 -2.08 6.27
C THR A 48 -4.04 -0.67 6.85
N LYS A 49 -4.62 -0.43 8.03
CA LYS A 49 -4.52 0.85 8.73
C LYS A 49 -3.08 1.19 9.12
N TYR A 50 -2.33 0.24 9.68
CA TYR A 50 -0.93 0.47 10.02
C TYR A 50 -0.07 0.71 8.79
N LEU A 51 -0.28 -0.07 7.71
CA LEU A 51 0.40 0.17 6.44
C LEU A 51 0.08 1.55 5.88
N MET A 52 -1.18 1.98 5.91
CA MET A 52 -1.60 3.31 5.48
C MET A 52 -0.88 4.42 6.26
N PHE A 53 -0.84 4.34 7.59
CA PHE A 53 -0.13 5.35 8.38
C PHE A 53 1.37 5.31 8.14
N PHE A 54 1.93 4.11 7.99
CA PHE A 54 3.35 3.92 7.74
C PHE A 54 3.77 4.55 6.40
N THR A 55 3.01 4.32 5.32
CA THR A 55 3.29 4.93 4.01
C THR A 55 3.11 6.45 4.04
N MET A 56 2.16 6.98 4.82
CA MET A 56 2.04 8.42 5.05
C MET A 56 3.29 9.00 5.75
N PHE A 57 3.68 8.42 6.88
CA PHE A 57 4.82 8.90 7.68
C PHE A 57 6.16 8.74 6.97
N GLU A 58 6.28 7.78 6.06
CA GLU A 58 7.46 7.64 5.19
C GLU A 58 7.70 8.86 4.28
N SER A 59 6.68 9.72 4.09
CA SER A 59 6.86 10.98 3.38
C SER A 59 7.70 12.00 4.18
N ILE A 60 7.79 11.88 5.51
CA ILE A 60 8.52 12.83 6.36
C ILE A 60 10.03 12.75 6.10
N PRO A 61 10.70 11.58 6.15
CA PRO A 61 12.13 11.51 5.82
C PRO A 61 12.45 12.00 4.40
N VAL A 62 11.59 11.71 3.41
CA VAL A 62 11.77 12.21 2.03
C VAL A 62 11.73 13.74 1.99
N TYR A 63 10.80 14.34 2.72
CA TYR A 63 10.73 15.80 2.85
C TYR A 63 11.96 16.37 3.56
N LEU A 64 12.42 15.76 4.66
CA LEU A 64 13.63 16.23 5.36
C LEU A 64 14.87 16.20 4.45
N ILE A 65 15.02 15.13 3.66
CA ILE A 65 16.09 15.02 2.65
C ILE A 65 16.03 16.18 1.64
N SER A 66 14.81 16.59 1.24
CA SER A 66 14.68 17.73 0.33
C SER A 66 15.15 19.07 0.91
N CYS A 67 15.06 19.24 2.22
CA CYS A 67 15.42 20.48 2.89
C CYS A 67 16.94 20.65 3.05
N GLU A 68 17.72 19.57 2.96
CA GLU A 68 19.16 19.58 3.27
C GLU A 68 20.00 20.35 2.24
N GLY A 69 19.42 20.75 1.10
CA GLY A 69 19.99 21.74 0.19
C GLY A 69 21.17 21.21 -0.64
N ASN A 70 21.02 21.19 -1.97
CA ASN A 70 22.11 20.79 -2.85
C ASN A 70 23.14 21.94 -3.04
N LYS A 71 24.44 21.60 -3.04
CA LYS A 71 25.55 22.56 -3.27
C LYS A 71 25.59 23.09 -4.70
N ASN A 72 24.99 22.37 -5.66
CA ASN A 72 24.91 22.80 -7.05
C ASN A 72 23.61 23.58 -7.29
N GLU A 73 23.69 24.85 -7.71
CA GLU A 73 22.54 25.75 -7.91
C GLU A 73 21.48 25.21 -8.89
N PHE A 74 21.91 24.56 -9.98
CA PHE A 74 20.97 23.98 -10.95
C PHE A 74 20.19 22.81 -10.34
N LEU A 75 20.90 21.91 -9.65
CA LEU A 75 20.28 20.79 -8.93
C LEU A 75 19.46 21.28 -7.74
N HIS A 76 19.83 22.41 -7.13
CA HIS A 76 19.08 23.03 -6.04
C HIS A 76 17.69 23.48 -6.50
N TRP A 77 17.60 24.15 -7.65
CA TRP A 77 16.31 24.56 -8.23
C TRP A 77 15.43 23.37 -8.62
N ILE A 78 16.01 22.35 -9.28
CA ILE A 78 15.28 21.13 -9.63
C ILE A 78 14.79 20.42 -8.38
N SER A 79 15.67 20.21 -7.39
CA SER A 79 15.34 19.59 -6.11
C SER A 79 14.22 20.34 -5.41
N ARG A 80 14.23 21.67 -5.41
CA ARG A 80 13.18 22.47 -4.77
C ARG A 80 11.83 22.32 -5.48
N GLY A 81 11.83 22.30 -6.82
CA GLY A 81 10.62 22.07 -7.62
C GLY A 81 10.04 20.68 -7.42
N THR A 82 10.87 19.63 -7.50
CA THR A 82 10.44 18.24 -7.28
C THR A 82 9.93 18.02 -5.86
N SER A 83 10.51 18.71 -4.88
CA SER A 83 10.10 18.59 -3.48
C SER A 83 8.75 19.25 -3.18
N LEU A 84 8.45 20.37 -3.85
CA LEU A 84 7.12 20.98 -3.77
C LEU A 84 6.05 20.05 -4.38
N ILE A 85 6.34 19.48 -5.55
CA ILE A 85 5.46 18.51 -6.22
C ILE A 85 5.26 17.28 -5.33
N PHE A 86 6.34 16.76 -4.75
CA PHE A 86 6.30 15.67 -3.79
C PHE A 86 5.41 15.99 -2.58
N LEU A 87 5.57 17.18 -1.98
CA LEU A 87 4.77 17.57 -0.82
C LEU A 87 3.27 17.61 -1.13
N ILE A 88 2.90 18.24 -2.25
CA ILE A 88 1.50 18.33 -2.70
C ILE A 88 0.94 16.92 -2.94
N THR A 89 1.68 16.10 -3.68
CA THR A 89 1.24 14.73 -4.01
C THR A 89 1.17 13.83 -2.77
N ALA A 90 2.07 13.99 -1.80
CA ALA A 90 2.04 13.27 -0.53
C ALA A 90 0.82 13.63 0.32
N ILE A 91 0.49 14.92 0.42
CA ILE A 91 -0.71 15.39 1.13
C ILE A 91 -1.98 14.88 0.44
N VAL A 92 -2.07 15.02 -0.89
CA VAL A 92 -3.23 14.54 -1.67
C VAL A 92 -3.38 13.03 -1.55
N ALA A 93 -2.29 12.26 -1.67
CA ALA A 93 -2.32 10.81 -1.50
C ALA A 93 -2.80 10.44 -0.09
N GLY A 94 -2.23 11.04 0.96
CA GLY A 94 -2.64 10.75 2.33
C GLY A 94 -4.11 11.10 2.61
N LEU A 95 -4.59 12.25 2.13
CA LEU A 95 -6.01 12.60 2.26
C LEU A 95 -6.90 11.60 1.52
N LEU A 96 -6.50 11.21 0.30
CA LEU A 96 -7.26 10.26 -0.50
C LEU A 96 -7.29 8.86 0.14
N ASP A 97 -6.16 8.41 0.72
CA ASP A 97 -6.07 7.14 1.45
C ASP A 97 -7.02 7.15 2.65
N LEU A 98 -7.00 8.22 3.46
CA LEU A 98 -7.90 8.39 4.61
C LEU A 98 -9.37 8.36 4.20
N VAL A 99 -9.73 9.15 3.18
CA VAL A 99 -11.12 9.23 2.70
C VAL A 99 -11.58 7.89 2.14
N THR A 100 -10.73 7.21 1.37
CA THR A 100 -11.05 5.91 0.78
C THR A 100 -11.18 4.84 1.87
N PHE A 101 -10.29 4.86 2.87
CA PHE A 101 -10.24 3.85 3.94
C PHE A 101 -11.42 3.99 4.90
N TYR A 102 -11.61 5.19 5.48
CA TYR A 102 -12.69 5.43 6.44
C TYR A 102 -14.06 5.57 5.76
N GLY A 103 -14.09 6.11 4.54
CA GLY A 103 -15.31 6.22 3.73
C GLY A 103 -15.69 4.91 3.03
N LYS A 104 -14.82 3.89 3.03
CA LYS A 104 -15.03 2.58 2.40
C LYS A 104 -15.42 2.68 0.93
N MET A 105 -14.84 3.65 0.23
CA MET A 105 -15.23 4.01 -1.14
C MET A 105 -14.33 3.29 -2.16
N SER A 106 -14.69 2.05 -2.52
CA SER A 106 -13.97 1.28 -3.55
C SER A 106 -13.78 2.03 -4.88
N SER A 107 -14.71 2.90 -5.25
CA SER A 107 -14.65 3.74 -6.45
C SER A 107 -13.45 4.69 -6.47
N LEU A 108 -12.92 5.07 -5.30
CA LEU A 108 -11.75 5.92 -5.15
C LEU A 108 -10.42 5.15 -5.21
N TYR A 109 -10.44 3.82 -5.09
CA TYR A 109 -9.23 3.00 -5.05
C TYR A 109 -8.34 3.16 -6.30
N LYS A 110 -8.93 3.35 -7.48
CA LYS A 110 -8.16 3.63 -8.71
C LYS A 110 -7.34 4.92 -8.61
N PHE A 111 -7.88 5.93 -7.93
CA PHE A 111 -7.18 7.19 -7.72
C PHE A 111 -6.10 7.02 -6.66
N VAL A 112 -6.33 6.21 -5.62
CA VAL A 112 -5.32 5.84 -4.62
C VAL A 112 -4.10 5.19 -5.27
N ILE A 113 -4.30 4.24 -6.18
CA ILE A 113 -3.19 3.63 -6.95
C ILE A 113 -2.40 4.71 -7.70
N LEU A 114 -3.09 5.58 -8.43
CA LEU A 114 -2.47 6.62 -9.24
C LEU A 114 -1.69 7.62 -8.38
N THR A 115 -2.28 8.13 -7.30
CA THR A 115 -1.62 9.10 -6.42
C THR A 115 -0.45 8.49 -5.68
N THR A 116 -0.58 7.24 -5.22
CA THR A 116 0.53 6.49 -4.57
C THR A 116 1.69 6.31 -5.54
N GLY A 117 1.42 5.90 -6.79
CA GLY A 117 2.45 5.75 -7.82
C GLY A 117 3.15 7.06 -8.16
N VAL A 118 2.40 8.15 -8.36
CA VAL A 118 2.96 9.48 -8.63
C VAL A 118 3.81 9.96 -7.44
N ARG A 119 3.34 9.77 -6.21
CA ARG A 119 4.08 10.11 -4.99
C ARG A 119 5.38 9.32 -4.88
N ALA A 120 5.36 8.01 -5.14
CA ALA A 120 6.56 7.17 -5.10
C ALA A 120 7.59 7.59 -6.14
N ILE A 121 7.16 7.92 -7.37
CA ILE A 121 8.05 8.46 -8.41
C ILE A 121 8.62 9.81 -7.98
N ALA A 122 7.79 10.72 -7.46
CA ALA A 122 8.26 12.02 -6.97
C ALA A 122 9.28 11.86 -5.83
N ALA A 123 9.04 10.93 -4.90
CA ALA A 123 9.96 10.60 -3.82
C ALA A 123 11.32 10.12 -4.35
N PHE A 124 11.32 9.22 -5.35
CA PHE A 124 12.54 8.77 -6.01
C PHE A 124 13.34 9.94 -6.58
N LEU A 125 12.68 10.83 -7.33
CA LEU A 125 13.33 11.98 -7.94
C LEU A 125 13.91 12.91 -6.88
N VAL A 126 13.18 13.17 -5.78
CA VAL A 126 13.69 13.97 -4.66
C VAL A 126 14.95 13.33 -4.07
N VAL A 127 14.88 12.06 -3.67
CA VAL A 127 16.02 11.41 -3.00
C VAL A 127 17.25 11.37 -3.90
N VAL A 128 17.09 11.10 -5.19
CA VAL A 128 18.20 11.09 -6.15
C VAL A 128 18.76 12.49 -6.38
N PHE A 129 17.93 13.47 -6.77
CA PHE A 129 18.44 14.81 -7.12
C PHE A 129 18.96 15.61 -5.93
N SER A 130 18.45 15.37 -4.72
CA SER A 130 18.98 16.00 -3.51
C SER A 130 20.35 15.45 -3.11
N ASN A 131 20.72 14.24 -3.56
CA ASN A 131 21.89 13.52 -3.04
C ASN A 131 22.92 13.06 -4.10
N ILE A 132 22.87 13.56 -5.34
CA ILE A 132 23.93 13.35 -6.34
C ILE A 132 25.22 14.03 -5.84
N SER A 133 26.00 13.27 -5.08
CA SER A 133 27.31 13.67 -4.58
C SER A 133 28.33 12.54 -4.69
N SER A 134 27.89 11.29 -4.56
CA SER A 134 28.75 10.10 -4.64
C SER A 134 27.95 8.84 -4.99
N MET A 135 28.58 7.88 -5.67
CA MET A 135 27.91 6.67 -6.17
C MET A 135 27.27 5.83 -5.06
N TYR A 136 27.89 5.76 -3.87
CA TYR A 136 27.32 5.02 -2.74
C TYR A 136 26.00 5.64 -2.24
N VAL A 137 25.85 6.96 -2.32
CA VAL A 137 24.62 7.65 -1.91
C VAL A 137 23.49 7.36 -2.90
N VAL A 138 23.81 7.25 -4.19
CA VAL A 138 22.86 6.82 -5.22
C VAL A 138 22.37 5.39 -4.98
N ILE A 139 23.26 4.47 -4.57
CA ILE A 139 22.89 3.09 -4.23
C ILE A 139 21.94 3.08 -3.02
N LEU A 140 22.26 3.84 -1.96
CA LEU A 140 21.38 3.97 -0.79
C LEU A 140 20.03 4.59 -1.14
N ALA A 141 20.00 5.57 -2.04
CA ALA A 141 18.76 6.17 -2.55
C ALA A 141 17.87 5.15 -3.27
N ILE A 142 18.48 4.29 -4.11
CA ILE A 142 17.76 3.21 -4.81
C ILE A 142 17.20 2.20 -3.80
N LEU A 143 18.01 1.76 -2.83
CA LEU A 143 17.53 0.84 -1.78
C LEU A 143 16.40 1.44 -0.95
N TYR A 144 16.51 2.72 -0.61
CA TYR A 144 15.46 3.46 0.09
C TYR A 144 14.18 3.54 -0.74
N PHE A 145 14.28 3.80 -2.05
CA PHE A 145 13.13 3.77 -2.95
C PHE A 145 12.50 2.37 -3.08
N LEU A 146 13.29 1.31 -3.20
CA LEU A 146 12.77 -0.06 -3.22
C LEU A 146 11.96 -0.37 -1.96
N ARG A 147 12.42 0.14 -0.80
CA ARG A 147 11.70 0.03 0.46
C ARG A 147 10.35 0.75 0.38
N ILE A 148 10.31 2.01 -0.05
CA ILE A 148 9.05 2.77 -0.26
C ILE A 148 8.10 1.98 -1.17
N ALA A 149 8.58 1.58 -2.35
CA ALA A 149 7.78 0.88 -3.35
C ALA A 149 7.21 -0.46 -2.83
N THR A 150 7.98 -1.17 -2.00
CA THR A 150 7.54 -2.43 -1.38
C THR A 150 6.39 -2.18 -0.41
N PHE A 151 6.53 -1.20 0.49
CA PHE A 151 5.48 -0.91 1.48
C PHE A 151 4.23 -0.29 0.84
N ASP A 152 4.39 0.54 -0.19
CA ASP A 152 3.27 1.03 -1.00
C ASP A 152 2.55 -0.12 -1.71
N GLY A 153 3.30 -1.05 -2.30
CA GLY A 153 2.74 -2.24 -2.93
C GLY A 153 1.96 -3.11 -1.94
N LEU A 154 2.50 -3.33 -0.74
CA LEU A 154 1.82 -4.07 0.33
C LEU A 154 0.55 -3.34 0.80
N PHE A 155 0.62 -2.03 1.01
CA PHE A 155 -0.53 -1.22 1.36
C PHE A 155 -1.65 -1.36 0.32
N LEU A 156 -1.34 -1.09 -0.96
CA LEU A 156 -2.33 -1.18 -2.05
C LEU A 156 -2.92 -2.59 -2.14
N TYR A 157 -2.09 -3.63 -2.04
CA TYR A 157 -2.53 -5.02 -2.07
C TYR A 157 -3.55 -5.33 -0.97
N TYR A 158 -3.20 -5.06 0.30
CA TYR A 158 -4.11 -5.34 1.42
C TYR A 158 -5.32 -4.43 1.45
N PHE A 159 -5.19 -3.21 0.93
CA PHE A 159 -6.30 -2.29 0.82
C PHE A 159 -7.32 -2.74 -0.24
N ALA A 160 -6.87 -3.27 -1.37
CA ALA A 160 -7.74 -3.89 -2.38
C ALA A 160 -8.54 -5.06 -1.80
N ILE A 161 -7.87 -5.94 -1.04
CA ILE A 161 -8.54 -7.09 -0.39
C ILE A 161 -9.57 -6.59 0.62
N LEU A 162 -9.23 -5.58 1.43
CA LEU A 162 -10.14 -5.02 2.42
C LEU A 162 -11.38 -4.42 1.77
N LEU A 163 -11.23 -3.60 0.73
CA LEU A 163 -12.35 -2.98 0.02
C LEU A 163 -13.23 -4.02 -0.65
N ARG A 164 -12.63 -5.02 -1.31
CA ARG A 164 -13.38 -6.13 -1.91
C ARG A 164 -14.17 -6.93 -0.88
N ARG A 165 -13.61 -7.18 0.31
CA ARG A 165 -14.32 -7.86 1.40
C ARG A 165 -15.48 -7.01 1.90
N ILE A 166 -15.27 -5.71 2.10
CA ILE A 166 -16.35 -4.79 2.53
C ILE A 166 -17.50 -4.72 1.51
N GLU A 167 -17.22 -4.84 0.21
CA GLU A 167 -18.24 -4.88 -0.85
C GLU A 167 -18.96 -6.24 -0.97
N SER A 168 -18.44 -7.29 -0.34
CA SER A 168 -19.01 -8.64 -0.41
C SER A 168 -20.00 -8.87 0.72
N ASP A 169 -21.17 -9.40 0.39
CA ASP A 169 -22.22 -9.75 1.35
C ASP A 169 -21.80 -10.83 2.37
N ASP A 170 -20.66 -11.50 2.16
CA ASP A 170 -20.13 -12.54 3.03
C ASP A 170 -19.28 -11.99 4.21
N TYR A 171 -18.98 -10.69 4.21
CA TYR A 171 -18.06 -10.07 5.17
C TYR A 171 -18.66 -8.82 5.80
N ASP A 172 -18.25 -8.55 7.04
CA ASP A 172 -18.62 -7.34 7.75
C ASP A 172 -17.86 -6.12 7.23
N ASN A 173 -18.28 -4.98 7.75
CA ASN A 173 -17.72 -3.66 7.50
C ASN A 173 -16.23 -3.48 7.86
N ASN A 174 -15.60 -4.49 8.48
CA ASN A 174 -14.19 -4.54 8.86
C ASN A 174 -13.42 -5.66 8.11
N GLY A 175 -14.06 -6.29 7.11
CA GLY A 175 -13.47 -7.37 6.31
C GLY A 175 -13.36 -8.71 7.05
N ARG A 176 -14.13 -8.93 8.13
CA ARG A 176 -14.23 -10.23 8.82
C ARG A 176 -15.41 -11.00 8.25
N ARG A 177 -15.28 -12.32 8.08
CA ARG A 177 -16.41 -13.15 7.59
C ARG A 177 -17.60 -13.04 8.55
N LEU A 178 -18.78 -12.75 8.00
CA LEU A 178 -20.03 -12.97 8.71
C LEU A 178 -20.12 -14.48 8.96
N LYS A 179 -20.09 -14.92 10.22
CA LYS A 179 -20.25 -16.35 10.52
C LYS A 179 -21.61 -16.79 9.96
N ALA A 180 -21.65 -17.93 9.27
CA ALA A 180 -22.87 -18.55 8.71
C ALA A 180 -23.99 -18.86 9.75
N LYS A 181 -23.84 -18.43 11.00
CA LYS A 181 -24.85 -18.54 12.07
C LYS A 181 -25.94 -17.45 12.02
N GLU A 182 -25.81 -16.41 11.19
CA GLU A 182 -26.88 -15.40 11.04
C GLU A 182 -27.70 -15.57 9.74
N LEU A 183 -27.25 -16.41 8.80
CA LEU A 183 -27.94 -16.70 7.54
C LEU A 183 -28.99 -17.83 7.65
N LYS A 184 -28.97 -18.61 8.73
CA LYS A 184 -30.06 -19.51 9.10
C LYS A 184 -30.69 -18.93 10.35
N GLY A 185 -31.89 -18.35 10.25
CA GLY A 185 -32.64 -17.80 11.37
C GLY A 185 -33.01 -18.82 12.44
N GLU A 186 -32.02 -19.33 13.20
CA GLU A 186 -32.24 -20.02 14.46
C GLU A 186 -32.45 -18.97 15.53
N LYS A 187 -33.74 -18.74 15.83
CA LYS A 187 -34.17 -18.03 17.03
C LYS A 187 -33.59 -18.74 18.26
N VAL A 188 -32.99 -17.95 19.15
CA VAL A 188 -32.74 -18.31 20.55
C VAL A 188 -34.07 -18.67 21.22
#